data_AF-A0A935VFW0-F1
#
_entry.id   AF-A0A935VFW0-F1
#
_cell.length_a   1.000
_cell.length_b   1.000
_cell.length_c   1.000
_cell.angle_alpha   90.00
_cell.angle_beta   90.00
_cell.angle_gamma   90.00
#
_symmetry.space_group_name_H-M   'P 1'
#
loop_
_entity.id
_entity.type
_entity.pdbx_description
1 polymer ?
#
loop_
_entity_poly.entity_id
_entity_poly.type
_entity_poly.pdbx_seq_one_letter_code
_entity_poly.pdbx_strand_id
1 'polypeptide(L)'
;MAHCKKLPLHEPKALKGYIRTNATFSGGTLTTAVQALHMEVKKESIKTKIRRHPDAPKIPLKVHFTKDINGWAIPMPVVDPHIVKRSAYRLPGDYGEAVSYGQFFVRSSFSKVLKTVVPIVMASFVVRFKGFRDRLYKKFKPGTGPDEMRRANTKFEAICVGTSTTSSARTVISGGDPGYNETAKMFSQSAFTLLDKIKNNTIKYGVLTPVEAFGEELVHRLRREGIRIE
;
A
#
# COMPACT_ATOMS: atom_id res chain seq x y z
N MET A 1 10.58 0.23 2.40
CA MET A 1 11.56 1.16 1.78
C MET A 1 12.95 1.12 2.42
N ALA A 2 13.11 0.67 3.67
CA ALA A 2 14.41 0.67 4.36
C ALA A 2 15.55 0.01 3.56
N HIS A 3 15.33 -1.15 2.93
CA HIS A 3 16.38 -1.78 2.09
C HIS A 3 16.42 -1.28 0.64
N CYS A 4 15.49 -0.43 0.20
CA CYS A 4 15.60 0.22 -1.10
C CYS A 4 16.73 1.26 -1.13
N LYS A 5 17.17 1.77 0.04
CA LYS A 5 18.39 2.59 0.17
C LYS A 5 19.67 1.85 -0.22
N LYS A 6 19.64 0.50 -0.25
CA LYS A 6 20.80 -0.32 -0.66
C LYS A 6 20.99 -0.38 -2.17
N LEU A 7 20.03 0.09 -2.97
CA LEU A 7 20.18 0.14 -4.42
C LEU A 7 20.99 1.37 -4.83
N PRO A 8 21.81 1.30 -5.90
CA PRO A 8 22.58 2.44 -6.39
C PRO A 8 21.71 3.67 -6.65
N LEU A 9 22.13 4.84 -6.13
CA LEU A 9 21.34 6.08 -6.21
C LEU A 9 21.25 6.62 -7.65
N HIS A 10 22.34 6.53 -8.41
CA HIS A 10 22.47 7.06 -9.77
C HIS A 10 21.79 6.22 -10.84
N GLU A 11 21.38 4.99 -10.52
CA GLU A 11 20.69 4.11 -11.46
C GLU A 11 19.17 4.31 -11.39
N PRO A 12 18.46 4.22 -12.54
CA PRO A 12 17.01 4.11 -12.54
C PRO A 12 16.53 2.87 -11.78
N LYS A 13 15.47 3.04 -10.98
CA LYS A 13 14.96 2.01 -10.07
C LYS A 13 13.49 1.70 -10.32
N ALA A 14 13.17 0.42 -10.39
CA ALA A 14 11.80 -0.07 -10.38
C ALA A 14 11.52 -0.73 -9.02
N LEU A 15 10.53 -0.19 -8.30
CA LEU A 15 10.08 -0.72 -7.04
C LEU A 15 8.68 -1.34 -7.22
N LYS A 16 8.50 -2.59 -6.78
CA LYS A 16 7.22 -3.28 -6.82
C LYS A 16 6.83 -3.70 -5.40
N GLY A 17 5.67 -3.26 -4.96
CA GLY A 17 5.05 -3.70 -3.71
C GLY A 17 4.04 -4.82 -3.98
N TYR A 18 4.20 -5.95 -3.31
CA TYR A 18 3.33 -7.12 -3.41
C TYR A 18 2.68 -7.40 -2.06
N ILE A 19 1.35 -7.31 -1.99
CA ILE A 19 0.58 -7.50 -0.77
C ILE A 19 -0.11 -8.85 -0.78
N ARG A 20 0.14 -9.65 0.24
CA ARG A 20 -0.60 -10.88 0.58
C ARG A 20 -1.29 -10.70 1.90
N THR A 21 -2.58 -11.01 1.95
CA THR A 21 -3.31 -11.10 3.21
C THR A 21 -4.53 -11.98 3.03
N ASN A 22 -4.93 -12.64 4.12
CA ASN A 22 -6.21 -13.33 4.28
C ASN A 22 -7.26 -12.44 4.99
N ALA A 23 -6.93 -11.16 5.25
CA ALA A 23 -7.82 -10.20 5.88
C ALA A 23 -9.08 -9.98 5.04
N THR A 24 -10.20 -9.83 5.73
CA THR A 24 -11.45 -9.34 5.16
C THR A 24 -11.58 -7.84 5.37
N PHE A 25 -12.05 -7.14 4.35
CA PHE A 25 -12.29 -5.70 4.46
C PHE A 25 -13.37 -5.40 5.49
N SER A 26 -13.19 -4.31 6.25
CA SER A 26 -14.23 -3.78 7.13
C SER A 26 -15.40 -3.23 6.29
N GLY A 27 -16.58 -3.11 6.90
CA GLY A 27 -17.72 -2.45 6.26
C GLY A 27 -17.37 -1.04 5.77
N GLY A 28 -16.63 -0.27 6.58
CA GLY A 28 -16.12 1.06 6.21
C GLY A 28 -15.22 1.01 4.97
N THR A 29 -14.24 0.11 4.93
CA THR A 29 -13.35 -0.05 3.77
C THR A 29 -14.11 -0.41 2.50
N LEU A 30 -15.13 -1.28 2.61
CA LEU A 30 -16.01 -1.62 1.48
C LEU A 30 -16.79 -0.40 1.01
N THR A 31 -17.36 0.40 1.92
CA THR A 31 -18.09 1.61 1.53
C THR A 31 -17.18 2.63 0.82
N THR A 32 -15.96 2.84 1.31
CA THR A 32 -14.97 3.70 0.65
C THR A 32 -14.58 3.17 -0.73
N ALA A 33 -14.38 1.86 -0.87
CA ALA A 33 -14.05 1.25 -2.16
C ALA A 33 -15.20 1.39 -3.16
N VAL A 34 -16.45 1.17 -2.73
CA VAL A 34 -17.66 1.36 -3.55
C VAL A 34 -17.79 2.82 -3.99
N GLN A 35 -17.55 3.77 -3.08
CA GLN A 35 -17.61 5.19 -3.38
C GLN A 35 -16.49 5.62 -4.35
N ALA A 36 -15.25 5.15 -4.14
CA ALA A 36 -14.13 5.41 -5.06
C ALA A 36 -14.40 4.85 -6.45
N LEU A 37 -14.94 3.62 -6.54
CA LEU A 37 -15.35 3.01 -7.80
C LEU A 37 -16.44 3.81 -8.50
N HIS A 38 -17.42 4.33 -7.75
CA HIS A 38 -18.46 5.19 -8.29
C HIS A 38 -17.90 6.49 -8.88
N MET A 39 -17.00 7.16 -8.16
CA MET A 39 -16.34 8.38 -8.62
C MET A 39 -15.51 8.14 -9.89
N GLU A 40 -14.76 7.04 -9.97
CA GLU A 40 -13.97 6.68 -11.16
C GLU A 40 -14.89 6.41 -12.37
N VAL A 41 -15.98 5.66 -12.14
CA VAL A 41 -16.98 5.39 -13.18
C VAL A 41 -17.62 6.66 -13.73
N LYS A 42 -17.87 7.65 -12.87
CA LYS A 42 -18.38 8.97 -13.26
C LYS A 42 -17.31 9.92 -13.80
N LYS A 43 -16.03 9.54 -13.76
CA LYS A 43 -14.88 10.39 -14.09
C LYS A 43 -14.79 11.66 -13.24
N GLU A 44 -15.34 11.62 -12.02
CA GLU A 44 -15.30 12.72 -11.04
C GLU A 44 -14.05 12.68 -10.14
N SER A 45 -13.21 11.65 -10.30
CA SER A 45 -11.96 11.49 -9.53
C SER A 45 -10.97 12.63 -9.84
N ILE A 46 -10.48 13.32 -8.81
CA ILE A 46 -9.37 14.27 -8.95
C ILE A 46 -8.08 13.48 -9.23
N LYS A 47 -7.43 13.77 -10.37
CA LYS A 47 -6.18 13.09 -10.78
C LYS A 47 -4.97 13.96 -10.47
N THR A 48 -4.26 13.66 -9.40
CA THR A 48 -2.97 14.29 -9.11
C THR A 48 -1.88 13.69 -10.01
N LYS A 49 -1.28 14.51 -10.88
CA LYS A 49 -0.13 14.12 -11.70
C LYS A 49 1.17 14.46 -10.96
N ILE A 50 1.86 13.45 -10.46
CA ILE A 50 3.26 13.60 -10.02
C ILE A 50 4.14 13.47 -11.26
N ARG A 51 5.00 14.46 -11.53
CA ARG A 51 5.94 14.42 -12.66
C ARG A 51 6.84 13.20 -12.50
N ARG A 52 6.98 12.44 -13.58
CA ARG A 52 7.86 11.28 -13.64
C ARG A 52 9.19 11.69 -14.24
N HIS A 53 10.29 11.20 -13.67
CA HIS A 53 11.62 11.36 -14.26
C HIS A 53 11.69 10.65 -15.63
N PRO A 54 12.27 11.26 -16.68
CA PRO A 54 12.35 10.66 -18.01
C PRO A 54 12.93 9.24 -18.00
N ASP A 55 14.03 9.05 -17.25
CA ASP A 55 14.74 7.76 -17.18
C ASP A 55 14.13 6.75 -16.21
N ALA A 56 13.11 7.13 -15.42
CA ALA A 56 12.46 6.18 -14.52
C ALA A 56 11.85 5.03 -15.34
N PRO A 57 12.00 3.75 -14.94
CA PRO A 57 11.51 2.61 -15.71
C PRO A 57 9.98 2.51 -15.70
N LYS A 58 9.34 1.98 -16.76
CA LYS A 58 7.87 1.80 -16.79
C LYS A 58 7.50 0.52 -16.05
N ILE A 59 6.60 0.65 -15.07
CA ILE A 59 6.01 -0.52 -14.39
C ILE A 59 4.63 -0.78 -14.98
N PRO A 60 4.43 -1.90 -15.71
CA PRO A 60 3.14 -2.21 -16.30
C PRO A 60 2.13 -2.61 -15.22
N LEU A 61 1.05 -1.84 -15.09
CA LEU A 61 -0.06 -2.12 -14.18
C LEU A 61 -1.05 -3.07 -14.86
N LYS A 62 -0.64 -4.33 -15.05
CA LYS A 62 -1.48 -5.40 -15.60
C LYS A 62 -1.45 -6.64 -14.71
N VAL A 63 -2.48 -7.48 -14.83
CA VAL A 63 -2.46 -8.80 -14.20
C VAL A 63 -1.36 -9.65 -14.86
N HIS A 64 -0.47 -10.22 -14.06
CA HIS A 64 0.59 -11.09 -14.55
C HIS A 64 1.07 -12.05 -13.47
N PHE A 65 1.64 -13.18 -13.87
CA PHE A 65 2.40 -14.04 -12.96
C PHE A 65 3.81 -13.48 -12.77
N THR A 66 4.33 -13.48 -11.55
CA THR A 66 5.72 -13.10 -11.27
C THR A 66 6.42 -14.16 -10.41
N LYS A 67 7.66 -14.48 -10.79
CA LYS A 67 8.52 -15.42 -10.08
C LYS A 67 9.02 -14.86 -8.75
N ASP A 68 9.17 -13.53 -8.63
CA ASP A 68 9.66 -12.83 -7.43
C ASP A 68 8.91 -13.22 -6.14
N ILE A 69 7.65 -13.57 -6.30
CA ILE A 69 6.72 -13.96 -5.24
C ILE A 69 5.94 -15.23 -5.59
N ASN A 70 6.38 -16.00 -6.59
CA ASN A 70 5.73 -17.23 -7.05
C ASN A 70 4.18 -17.14 -7.06
N GLY A 71 3.63 -16.16 -7.76
CA GLY A 71 2.20 -15.87 -7.70
C GLY A 71 1.69 -14.86 -8.72
N TRP A 72 0.37 -14.72 -8.78
CA TRP A 72 -0.31 -13.78 -9.65
C TRP A 72 -0.45 -12.42 -8.99
N ALA A 73 0.07 -11.40 -9.66
CA ALA A 73 0.01 -10.00 -9.27
C ALA A 73 -1.17 -9.31 -9.95
N ILE A 74 -2.03 -8.68 -9.17
CA ILE A 74 -3.20 -7.91 -9.61
C ILE A 74 -2.94 -6.44 -9.23
N PRO A 75 -2.94 -5.49 -10.18
CA PRO A 75 -2.73 -4.08 -9.86
C PRO A 75 -3.74 -3.56 -8.83
N MET A 76 -3.27 -2.80 -7.85
CA MET A 76 -4.13 -2.18 -6.84
C MET A 76 -4.30 -0.68 -7.13
N PRO A 77 -5.53 -0.19 -7.33
CA PRO A 77 -5.81 1.24 -7.46
C PRO A 77 -5.86 1.91 -6.08
N VAL A 78 -4.72 1.95 -5.40
CA VAL A 78 -4.57 2.54 -4.05
C VAL A 78 -3.70 3.79 -4.07
N VAL A 79 -3.67 4.53 -2.97
CA VAL A 79 -2.94 5.79 -2.84
C VAL A 79 -1.42 5.60 -2.72
N ASP A 80 -0.97 4.43 -2.28
CA ASP A 80 0.45 4.17 -1.94
C ASP A 80 1.45 4.55 -3.05
N PRO A 81 1.20 4.29 -4.36
CA PRO A 81 2.11 4.73 -5.41
C PRO A 81 2.32 6.24 -5.47
N HIS A 82 1.32 7.05 -5.07
CA HIS A 82 1.47 8.49 -4.99
C HIS A 82 2.35 8.89 -3.80
N ILE A 83 2.15 8.26 -2.63
CA ILE A 83 2.94 8.51 -1.42
C ILE A 83 4.41 8.11 -1.64
N VAL A 84 4.65 6.94 -2.24
CA VAL A 84 6.00 6.46 -2.57
C VAL A 84 6.70 7.38 -3.57
N LYS A 85 6.02 7.78 -4.66
CA LYS A 85 6.62 8.69 -5.64
C LYS A 85 6.92 10.06 -5.04
N ARG A 86 6.02 10.59 -4.20
CA ARG A 86 6.24 11.85 -3.47
C ARG A 86 7.45 11.74 -2.55
N SER A 87 7.59 10.62 -1.83
CA SER A 87 8.73 10.35 -0.95
C SER A 87 10.04 10.35 -1.72
N ALA A 88 10.12 9.60 -2.84
CA ALA A 88 11.31 9.54 -3.68
C ALA A 88 11.67 10.92 -4.27
N TYR A 89 10.68 11.68 -4.72
CA TYR A 89 10.88 13.04 -5.24
C TYR A 89 11.39 14.02 -4.18
N ARG A 90 10.98 13.87 -2.92
CA ARG A 90 11.37 14.76 -1.80
C ARG A 90 12.70 14.36 -1.16
N LEU A 91 13.15 13.12 -1.35
CA LEU A 91 14.36 12.57 -0.75
C LEU A 91 15.27 11.93 -1.83
N PRO A 92 15.73 12.71 -2.84
CA PRO A 92 16.54 12.17 -3.93
C PRO A 92 17.90 11.63 -3.45
N GLY A 93 18.47 12.18 -2.38
CA GLY A 93 19.70 11.66 -1.77
C GLY A 93 19.55 10.27 -1.11
N ASP A 94 18.33 9.86 -0.76
CA ASP A 94 18.06 8.55 -0.16
C ASP A 94 17.58 7.50 -1.18
N TYR A 95 16.86 7.94 -2.21
CA TYR A 95 16.15 7.05 -3.13
C TYR A 95 16.51 7.23 -4.60
N GLY A 96 17.31 8.24 -4.96
CA GLY A 96 17.59 8.62 -6.34
C GLY A 96 16.42 9.31 -7.05
N GLU A 97 16.69 9.89 -8.21
CA GLU A 97 15.73 10.72 -8.93
C GLU A 97 14.81 9.91 -9.88
N ALA A 98 15.36 8.85 -10.48
CA ALA A 98 14.69 8.03 -11.49
C ALA A 98 13.98 6.80 -10.88
N VAL A 99 12.99 7.02 -10.01
CA VAL A 99 12.26 5.95 -9.31
C VAL A 99 10.84 5.77 -9.83
N SER A 100 10.48 4.52 -10.12
CA SER A 100 9.10 4.11 -10.36
C SER A 100 8.61 3.15 -9.30
N TYR A 101 7.32 3.24 -8.96
CA TYR A 101 6.66 2.30 -8.05
C TYR A 101 5.33 1.80 -8.59
N GLY A 102 5.05 0.51 -8.40
CA GLY A 102 3.77 -0.12 -8.65
C GLY A 102 3.37 -1.04 -7.50
N GLN A 103 2.07 -1.09 -7.18
CA GLN A 103 1.55 -1.90 -6.10
C GLN A 103 0.58 -2.95 -6.63
N PHE A 104 0.73 -4.17 -6.12
CA PHE A 104 0.00 -5.33 -6.59
C PHE A 104 -0.48 -6.15 -5.40
N PHE A 105 -1.69 -6.69 -5.55
CA PHE A 105 -2.23 -7.71 -4.69
C PHE A 105 -1.89 -9.09 -5.23
N VAL A 106 -1.61 -10.02 -4.33
CA VAL A 106 -1.10 -11.33 -4.71
C VAL A 106 -2.14 -12.42 -4.52
N ARG A 107 -2.24 -13.30 -5.52
CA ARG A 107 -3.02 -14.53 -5.48
C ARG A 107 -2.19 -15.74 -5.89
N SER A 108 -2.38 -16.86 -5.21
CA SER A 108 -1.58 -18.07 -5.44
C SER A 108 -1.93 -18.78 -6.75
N SER A 109 -3.10 -18.54 -7.33
CA SER A 109 -3.53 -19.20 -8.57
C SER A 109 -4.43 -18.29 -9.42
N PHE A 110 -4.48 -18.56 -10.72
CA PHE A 110 -5.29 -17.79 -11.66
C PHE A 110 -6.80 -17.88 -11.35
N SER A 111 -7.29 -19.04 -10.89
CA SER A 111 -8.69 -19.18 -10.43
C SER A 111 -9.02 -18.19 -9.30
N LYS A 112 -8.11 -17.99 -8.34
CA LYS A 112 -8.29 -17.00 -7.27
C LYS A 112 -8.22 -15.56 -7.78
N VAL A 113 -7.46 -15.31 -8.85
CA VAL A 113 -7.47 -14.01 -9.55
C VAL A 113 -8.86 -13.74 -10.11
N LEU A 114 -9.45 -14.70 -10.83
CA LEU A 114 -10.79 -14.55 -11.41
C LEU A 114 -11.84 -14.30 -10.32
N LYS A 115 -11.79 -15.05 -9.21
CA LYS A 115 -12.64 -14.83 -8.02
C LYS A 115 -12.45 -13.47 -7.36
N THR A 116 -11.34 -12.78 -7.60
CA THR A 116 -11.07 -11.43 -7.08
C THR A 116 -11.53 -10.35 -8.08
N VAL A 117 -11.22 -10.51 -9.37
CA VAL A 117 -11.46 -9.50 -10.40
C VAL A 117 -12.93 -9.47 -10.84
N VAL A 118 -13.56 -10.63 -11.05
CA VAL A 118 -14.95 -10.71 -11.56
C VAL A 118 -15.95 -9.97 -10.66
N PRO A 119 -15.93 -10.13 -9.32
CA PRO A 119 -16.82 -9.36 -8.44
C PRO A 119 -16.62 -7.85 -8.53
N ILE A 120 -15.37 -7.38 -8.68
CA ILE A 120 -15.07 -5.95 -8.81
C ILE A 120 -15.62 -5.40 -10.13
N VAL A 121 -15.42 -6.14 -11.22
CA VAL A 121 -15.96 -5.78 -12.54
C VAL A 121 -17.48 -5.72 -12.49
N MET A 122 -18.15 -6.75 -11.95
CA MET A 122 -19.61 -6.74 -11.77
C MET A 122 -20.06 -5.57 -10.89
N ALA A 123 -19.39 -5.33 -9.76
CA ALA A 123 -19.68 -4.20 -8.88
C ALA A 123 -19.57 -2.86 -9.62
N SER A 124 -18.61 -2.68 -10.52
CA SER A 124 -18.44 -1.45 -11.31
C SER A 124 -19.63 -1.16 -12.24
N PHE A 125 -20.34 -2.19 -12.70
CA PHE A 125 -21.56 -2.02 -13.48
C PHE A 125 -22.73 -1.60 -12.59
N VAL A 126 -22.93 -2.30 -11.47
CA VAL A 126 -24.10 -2.09 -10.62
C VAL A 126 -23.98 -0.88 -9.69
N VAL A 127 -22.77 -0.40 -9.38
CA VAL A 127 -22.54 0.78 -8.52
C VAL A 127 -23.05 2.09 -9.14
N ARG A 128 -23.40 2.08 -10.44
CA ARG A 128 -24.07 3.20 -11.11
C ARG A 128 -25.49 3.41 -10.58
N PHE A 129 -26.16 2.35 -10.12
CA PHE A 129 -27.53 2.40 -9.63
C PHE A 129 -27.58 2.78 -8.14
N LYS A 130 -28.32 3.85 -7.82
CA LYS A 130 -28.45 4.37 -6.45
C LYS A 130 -29.01 3.32 -5.48
N GLY A 131 -30.09 2.62 -5.84
CA GLY A 131 -30.72 1.62 -4.97
C GLY A 131 -29.79 0.46 -4.56
N PHE A 132 -28.90 0.03 -5.45
CA PHE A 132 -27.92 -1.00 -5.12
C PHE A 132 -26.85 -0.49 -4.14
N ARG A 133 -26.35 0.73 -4.35
CA ARG A 133 -25.41 1.38 -3.42
C ARG A 133 -26.01 1.53 -2.03
N ASP A 134 -27.24 2.03 -1.94
CA ASP A 134 -27.91 2.22 -0.66
C ASP A 134 -28.11 0.89 0.06
N ARG A 135 -28.41 -0.20 -0.67
CA ARG A 135 -28.49 -1.55 -0.10
C ARG A 135 -27.14 -2.06 0.39
N LEU A 136 -26.05 -1.82 -0.35
CA LEU A 136 -24.69 -2.18 0.08
C LEU A 136 -24.30 -1.41 1.35
N TYR A 137 -24.54 -0.10 1.40
CA TYR A 137 -24.25 0.73 2.55
C TYR A 137 -25.06 0.32 3.78
N LYS A 138 -26.33 -0.07 3.61
CA LYS A 138 -27.15 -0.62 4.69
C LYS A 138 -26.64 -1.97 5.20
N LYS A 139 -26.10 -2.82 4.33
CA LYS A 139 -25.60 -4.16 4.67
C LYS A 139 -24.23 -4.13 5.34
N PHE A 140 -23.34 -3.25 4.89
CA PHE A 140 -21.96 -3.15 5.37
C PHE A 140 -21.73 -1.82 6.09
N LYS A 141 -22.39 -1.65 7.24
CA LYS A 141 -22.26 -0.43 8.04
C LYS A 141 -20.86 -0.34 8.67
N PRO A 142 -20.32 0.88 8.87
CA PRO A 142 -19.18 1.08 9.76
C PRO A 142 -19.44 0.39 11.11
N GLY A 143 -18.44 -0.33 11.63
CA GLY A 143 -18.57 -1.13 12.85
C GLY A 143 -18.83 -2.63 12.64
N THR A 144 -19.18 -3.09 11.42
CA THR A 144 -19.28 -4.52 11.11
C THR A 144 -17.90 -5.09 10.74
N GLY A 145 -16.99 -5.12 11.71
CA GLY A 145 -15.65 -5.69 11.57
C GLY A 145 -15.61 -7.21 11.75
N PRO A 146 -14.51 -7.88 11.37
CA PRO A 146 -14.27 -9.27 11.73
C PRO A 146 -14.24 -9.42 13.26
N ASP A 147 -14.74 -10.56 13.76
CA ASP A 147 -14.64 -10.92 15.18
C ASP A 147 -13.18 -11.12 15.64
N GLU A 148 -12.98 -11.17 16.96
CA GLU A 148 -11.64 -11.30 17.57
C GLU A 148 -10.87 -12.54 17.09
N MET A 149 -11.53 -13.69 17.00
CA MET A 149 -10.90 -14.93 16.55
C MET A 149 -10.42 -14.80 15.10
N ARG A 150 -11.20 -14.16 14.23
CA ARG A 150 -10.84 -13.92 12.84
C ARG A 150 -9.69 -12.93 12.73
N ARG A 151 -9.67 -11.88 13.56
CA ARG A 151 -8.53 -10.94 13.64
C ARG A 151 -7.25 -11.66 14.09
N ALA A 152 -7.33 -12.50 15.12
CA ALA A 152 -6.18 -13.26 15.64
C ALA A 152 -5.56 -14.22 14.60
N ASN A 153 -6.38 -14.78 13.70
CA ASN A 153 -5.94 -15.67 12.64
C ASN A 153 -5.57 -14.95 11.33
N THR A 154 -5.71 -13.62 11.29
CA THR A 154 -5.38 -12.81 10.12
C THR A 154 -3.90 -12.48 10.13
N LYS A 155 -3.27 -12.57 8.96
CA LYS A 155 -1.87 -12.21 8.74
C LYS A 155 -1.75 -11.35 7.50
N PHE A 156 -0.71 -10.53 7.49
CA PHE A 156 -0.32 -9.80 6.28
C PHE A 156 1.16 -9.99 5.99
N GLU A 157 1.47 -9.90 4.70
CA GLU A 157 2.83 -9.85 4.19
C GLU A 157 2.86 -8.81 3.06
N ALA A 158 3.74 -7.82 3.20
CA ALA A 158 4.06 -6.83 2.18
C ALA A 158 5.50 -7.05 1.73
N ILE A 159 5.66 -7.51 0.50
CA ILE A 159 6.95 -7.80 -0.11
C ILE A 159 7.30 -6.65 -1.05
N CYS A 160 8.36 -5.92 -0.74
CA CYS A 160 8.92 -4.91 -1.63
C CYS A 160 10.10 -5.51 -2.40
N VAL A 161 10.03 -5.48 -3.73
CA VAL A 161 11.12 -5.87 -4.61
C VAL A 161 11.58 -4.62 -5.35
N GLY A 162 12.85 -4.28 -5.19
CA GLY A 162 13.50 -3.19 -5.89
C GLY A 162 14.55 -3.73 -6.84
N THR A 163 14.61 -3.20 -8.06
CA THR A 163 15.60 -3.55 -9.07
C THR A 163 16.19 -2.29 -9.69
N SER A 164 17.50 -2.26 -9.84
CA SER A 164 18.24 -1.32 -10.67
C SER A 164 18.91 -2.06 -11.83
N THR A 165 19.79 -1.41 -12.58
CA THR A 165 20.53 -2.03 -13.68
C THR A 165 21.48 -3.12 -13.17
N THR A 166 22.16 -2.86 -12.04
CA THR A 166 23.21 -3.74 -11.52
C THR A 166 22.81 -4.54 -10.29
N SER A 167 21.73 -4.15 -9.61
CA SER A 167 21.42 -4.66 -8.27
C SER A 167 19.93 -4.94 -8.07
N SER A 168 19.63 -5.83 -7.13
CA SER A 168 18.26 -6.03 -6.63
C SER A 168 18.24 -6.07 -5.10
N ALA A 169 17.11 -5.66 -4.54
CA ALA A 169 16.86 -5.66 -3.11
C ALA A 169 15.45 -6.17 -2.83
N ARG A 170 15.30 -6.95 -1.77
CA ARG A 170 14.02 -7.47 -1.32
C ARG A 170 13.81 -7.10 0.14
N THR A 171 12.58 -6.75 0.50
CA THR A 171 12.16 -6.53 1.89
C THR A 171 10.82 -7.20 2.10
N VAL A 172 10.66 -7.87 3.23
CA VAL A 172 9.40 -8.45 3.67
C VAL A 172 8.97 -7.77 4.96
N ILE A 173 7.76 -7.22 4.96
CA ILE A 173 7.11 -6.69 6.15
C ILE A 173 5.94 -7.61 6.47
N SER A 174 5.87 -8.15 7.68
CA SER A 174 4.78 -9.05 8.07
C SER A 174 4.32 -8.84 9.50
N GLY A 175 3.07 -9.21 9.77
CA GLY A 175 2.41 -9.07 11.06
C GLY A 175 1.04 -9.75 11.09
N GLY A 176 0.26 -9.45 12.13
CA GLY A 176 -1.10 -9.95 12.32
C GLY A 176 -2.14 -9.27 11.42
N ASP A 177 -3.26 -8.85 11.98
CA ASP A 177 -4.35 -8.22 11.23
C ASP A 177 -3.97 -6.82 10.71
N PRO A 178 -3.86 -6.62 9.37
CA PRO A 178 -3.47 -5.35 8.78
C PRO A 178 -4.58 -4.30 8.72
N GLY A 179 -5.81 -4.65 9.11
CA GLY A 179 -6.97 -3.75 9.12
C GLY A 179 -7.35 -3.25 10.52
N TYR A 180 -6.80 -3.84 11.58
CA TYR A 180 -7.11 -3.49 12.97
C TYR A 180 -5.84 -3.38 13.81
N ASN A 181 -5.32 -4.51 14.30
CA ASN A 181 -4.26 -4.53 15.31
C ASN A 181 -2.97 -3.89 14.79
N GLU A 182 -2.52 -4.28 13.60
CA GLU A 182 -1.25 -3.78 13.06
C GLU A 182 -1.37 -2.32 12.59
N THR A 183 -2.53 -1.90 12.07
CA THR A 183 -2.78 -0.48 11.75
C THR A 183 -2.78 0.38 13.02
N ALA A 184 -3.44 -0.08 14.08
CA ALA A 184 -3.50 0.64 15.35
C ALA A 184 -2.10 0.79 15.97
N LYS A 185 -1.27 -0.26 15.89
CA LYS A 185 0.15 -0.20 16.28
C LYS A 185 0.92 0.81 15.42
N MET A 186 0.80 0.76 14.09
CA MET A 186 1.47 1.72 13.19
C MET A 186 1.07 3.16 13.47
N PHE A 187 -0.21 3.42 13.71
CA PHE A 187 -0.70 4.74 14.06
C PHE A 187 -0.14 5.21 15.41
N SER A 188 -0.25 4.38 16.45
CA SER A 188 0.22 4.72 17.80
C SER A 188 1.73 4.96 17.82
N GLN A 189 2.52 4.11 17.15
CA GLN A 189 3.97 4.28 17.07
C GLN A 189 4.37 5.49 16.22
N SER A 190 3.58 5.86 15.20
CA SER A 190 3.79 7.12 14.47
C SER A 190 3.59 8.33 15.39
N ALA A 191 2.54 8.31 16.23
CA ALA A 191 2.29 9.37 17.21
C ALA A 191 3.41 9.46 18.26
N PHE A 192 3.88 8.33 18.80
CA PHE A 192 5.00 8.34 19.74
C PHE A 192 6.30 8.83 19.09
N THR A 193 6.57 8.45 17.83
CA THR A 193 7.73 8.97 17.09
C THR A 193 7.63 10.48 16.92
N LEU A 194 6.43 11.00 16.63
CA LEU A 194 6.21 12.44 16.50
C LEU A 194 6.50 13.18 17.81
N LEU A 195 6.03 12.65 18.95
CA LEU A 195 6.26 13.25 20.27
C LEU A 195 7.75 13.30 20.62
N ASP A 196 8.51 12.24 20.34
CA ASP A 196 9.96 12.24 20.54
C ASP A 196 10.64 13.29 19.68
N LYS A 197 10.23 13.42 18.41
CA LYS A 197 10.79 14.43 17.50
C LYS A 197 10.50 15.85 17.94
N ILE A 198 9.33 16.10 18.55
CA ILE A 198 9.00 17.39 19.17
C ILE A 198 9.92 17.64 20.36
N LYS A 199 10.03 16.67 21.28
CA LYS A 199 10.87 16.78 22.48
C LYS A 199 12.34 17.06 22.16
N ASN A 200 12.85 16.42 21.11
CA ASN A 200 14.25 16.55 20.68
C ASN A 200 14.47 17.70 19.69
N ASN A 201 13.43 18.50 19.37
CA ASN A 201 13.47 19.59 18.41
C ASN A 201 13.98 19.17 16.99
N THR A 202 13.63 17.95 16.56
CA THR A 202 13.99 17.37 15.25
C THR A 202 12.78 17.20 14.32
N ILE A 203 11.64 17.81 14.66
CA ILE A 203 10.41 17.72 13.87
C ILE A 203 10.54 18.50 12.56
N LYS A 204 9.92 17.98 11.50
CA LYS A 204 9.69 18.71 10.25
C LYS A 204 8.23 19.15 10.18
N TYR A 205 7.99 20.33 9.61
CA TYR A 205 6.65 20.92 9.51
C TYR A 205 6.03 20.74 8.11
N GLY A 206 4.71 20.79 8.04
CA GLY A 206 3.94 20.71 6.79
C GLY A 206 3.27 19.36 6.54
N VAL A 207 2.81 19.13 5.31
CA VAL A 207 2.19 17.86 4.89
C VAL A 207 3.26 16.91 4.36
N LEU A 208 3.71 16.03 5.24
CA LEU A 208 4.85 15.13 5.01
C LEU A 208 4.39 13.70 4.74
N THR A 209 5.17 12.97 3.95
CA THR A 209 5.05 11.51 3.88
C THR A 209 5.57 10.87 5.18
N PRO A 210 5.16 9.62 5.51
CA PRO A 210 5.65 8.96 6.73
C PRO A 210 7.18 8.85 6.80
N VAL A 211 7.85 8.65 5.67
CA VAL A 211 9.32 8.58 5.64
C VAL A 211 9.98 9.94 5.81
N GLU A 212 9.39 11.02 5.26
CA GLU A 212 9.87 12.38 5.51
C GLU A 212 9.73 12.78 6.98
N ALA A 213 8.61 12.39 7.61
CA ALA A 213 8.27 12.73 8.99
C ALA A 213 9.06 11.91 10.01
N PHE A 214 9.16 10.60 9.81
CA PHE A 214 9.62 9.67 10.85
C PHE A 214 10.92 8.94 10.51
N GLY A 215 11.21 8.71 9.23
CA GLY A 215 12.39 7.98 8.80
C GLY A 215 12.52 6.58 9.45
N GLU A 216 13.76 6.20 9.77
CA GLU A 216 14.08 4.88 10.36
C GLU A 216 13.60 4.74 11.83
N GLU A 217 13.38 5.82 12.56
CA GLU A 217 12.93 5.76 13.96
C GLU A 217 11.60 5.01 14.10
N LEU A 218 10.65 5.26 13.19
CA LEU A 218 9.38 4.52 13.15
C LEU A 218 9.62 3.04 12.82
N VAL A 219 10.53 2.73 11.91
CA VAL A 219 10.88 1.34 11.56
C VAL A 219 11.40 0.60 12.80
N HIS A 220 12.29 1.22 13.58
CA HIS A 220 12.81 0.64 14.82
C HIS A 220 11.73 0.47 15.89
N ARG A 221 10.79 1.41 16.02
CA ARG A 221 9.63 1.28 16.92
C ARG A 221 8.72 0.12 16.51
N LEU A 222 8.38 0.03 15.22
CA LEU A 222 7.53 -1.04 14.71
C LEU A 222 8.13 -2.45 14.90
N ARG A 223 9.45 -2.59 14.71
CA ARG A 223 10.17 -3.83 15.00
C ARG A 223 10.03 -4.25 16.47
N ARG A 224 10.13 -3.29 17.40
CA ARG A 224 9.97 -3.55 18.84
C ARG A 224 8.54 -4.01 19.20
N GLU A 225 7.53 -3.56 18.45
CA GLU A 225 6.12 -3.93 18.64
C GLU A 225 5.69 -5.20 17.88
N GLY A 226 6.67 -5.97 17.39
CA GLY A 226 6.44 -7.27 16.76
C GLY A 226 6.08 -7.23 15.27
N ILE A 227 6.18 -6.08 14.61
CA ILE A 227 6.14 -6.03 13.14
C ILE A 227 7.49 -6.52 12.61
N ARG A 228 7.47 -7.66 11.91
CA ARG A 228 8.67 -8.22 11.28
C ARG A 228 9.01 -7.43 10.03
N ILE A 229 10.26 -6.98 9.92
CA ILE A 229 10.78 -6.24 8.78
C ILE A 229 12.16 -6.81 8.45
N GLU A 230 12.21 -7.65 7.42
CA GLU A 230 13.35 -8.44 6.95
C GLU A 230 13.80 -8.00 5.55
#